data_AF-A0A7I8WMA4-F1
#
_entry.id   AF-A0A7I8WMA4-F1
#
_cell.length_a   1.000
_cell.length_b   1.000
_cell.length_c   1.000
_cell.angle_alpha   90.00
_cell.angle_beta   90.00
_cell.angle_gamma   90.00
#
_symmetry.space_group_name_H-M   'P 1'
#
loop_
_entity.id
_entity.type
_entity.pdbx_description
1 polymer ?
#
loop_
_entity_poly.entity_id
_entity_poly.type
_entity_poly.pdbx_seq_one_letter_code
_entity_poly.pdbx_strand_id
1 'polypeptide(L)'
;MVSIGDDSYSAYLVHWSLIKLTEYTRISTRLHKMGFTECLLLLLASLQIGALMEKAMAKISTWITCWQRLLSLLGIFAISISLTYFYIYDQLPGRHEGMSRRVLSYQNPSYLKRIHSIYENRTQPLNMTSSELIRFHREMSYYIDKYVPKCKERYVQRFGKSNITQRFEYVCMEEGEGTKEVVLIGNSLARDLFFGMKDQWRHLYRRLTLIAHPRDIPFQHLDGRNEEILDILRSWERPIQILIVQHSYKKDRITPEYIANAMQQEMQQFYDQLDGIVEETVLFGYPENFAEMNSQTLFMVFENHLPYNSLDFRRKQPEQTTLSRRIADNIRCKKCVRVDFSSVLCNRINDKCHVVLPNGLTIYRDRLHTTLFGSLLISREFLDSYRRHSAILM
;
A
#
# COMPACT_ATOMS: atom_id res chain seq x y z
N MET A 1 28.62 22.34 44.15
CA MET A 1 28.04 23.48 43.42
C MET A 1 27.64 22.98 42.05
N VAL A 2 26.37 23.11 41.66
CA VAL A 2 25.88 22.71 40.33
C VAL A 2 25.99 23.96 39.44
N SER A 3 26.63 23.83 38.28
CA SER A 3 26.78 24.91 37.29
C SER A 3 26.03 24.51 36.03
N ILE A 4 25.17 25.40 35.54
CA ILE A 4 24.48 25.25 34.24
C ILE A 4 25.17 26.23 33.29
N GLY A 5 25.58 25.75 32.11
CA GLY A 5 26.24 26.55 31.09
C GLY A 5 25.31 27.57 30.44
N ASP A 6 25.90 28.50 29.69
CA ASP A 6 25.28 29.71 29.15
C ASP A 6 23.99 29.48 28.33
N ASP A 7 23.01 30.37 28.50
CA ASP A 7 21.61 30.24 28.03
C ASP A 7 21.42 30.64 26.55
N SER A 8 22.52 30.98 25.87
CA SER A 8 22.59 31.71 24.59
C SER A 8 22.15 30.91 23.34
N TYR A 9 21.66 29.68 23.51
CA TYR A 9 21.11 28.82 22.44
C TYR A 9 19.58 28.66 22.47
N SER A 10 18.90 29.30 23.42
CA SER A 10 17.45 29.17 23.65
C SER A 10 16.60 29.54 22.43
N ALA A 11 16.92 30.62 21.72
CA ALA A 11 16.21 31.00 20.49
C ALA A 11 16.36 29.95 19.37
N TYR A 12 17.54 29.35 19.20
CA TYR A 12 17.79 28.32 18.19
C TYR A 12 17.04 27.01 18.49
N LEU A 13 17.00 26.60 19.77
CA LEU A 13 16.28 25.40 20.23
C LEU A 13 14.76 25.52 20.08
N VAL A 14 14.23 26.73 20.29
CA VAL A 14 12.81 27.05 20.11
C VAL A 14 12.44 27.16 18.64
N HIS A 15 13.25 27.88 17.86
CA HIS A 15 13.02 28.11 16.43
C HIS A 15 13.00 26.80 15.63
N TRP A 16 13.97 25.92 15.84
CA TRP A 16 14.05 24.65 15.10
C TRP A 16 12.87 23.72 15.41
N SER A 17 12.44 23.66 16.67
CA SER A 17 11.31 22.84 17.11
C SER A 17 9.97 23.38 16.56
N LEU A 18 9.78 24.70 16.53
CA LEU A 18 8.61 25.33 15.92
C LEU A 18 8.56 25.11 14.40
N ILE A 19 9.69 25.23 13.71
CA ILE A 19 9.79 24.90 12.28
C ILE A 19 9.48 23.43 12.05
N LYS A 20 10.04 22.52 12.85
CA LYS A 20 9.77 21.08 12.71
C LYS A 20 8.31 20.73 13.01
N LEU A 21 7.70 21.29 14.06
CA LEU A 21 6.28 21.08 14.38
C LEU A 21 5.36 21.61 13.28
N THR A 22 5.69 22.75 12.68
CA THR A 22 4.95 23.29 11.53
C THR A 22 5.19 22.48 10.24
N GLU A 23 6.37 21.90 10.05
CA GLU A 23 6.62 20.92 8.98
C GLU A 23 5.85 19.59 9.22
N TYR A 24 5.77 19.10 10.46
CA TYR A 24 5.05 17.87 10.82
C TYR A 24 3.53 18.02 10.67
N THR A 25 2.97 19.16 11.10
CA THR A 25 1.58 19.51 10.80
C THR A 25 1.36 19.72 9.29
N ARG A 26 2.34 20.24 8.54
CA ARG A 26 2.30 20.35 7.05
C ARG A 26 2.36 19.02 6.28
N ILE A 27 2.96 17.95 6.82
CA ILE A 27 2.94 16.64 6.15
C ILE A 27 1.48 16.17 5.93
N SER A 28 0.53 16.64 6.75
CA SER A 28 -0.91 16.37 6.61
C SER A 28 -1.62 17.17 5.50
N THR A 29 -1.09 18.31 5.05
CA THR A 29 -1.79 19.24 4.12
C THR A 29 -0.84 19.78 3.05
N ARG A 30 -0.53 18.95 2.04
CA ARG A 30 0.40 19.27 0.93
C ARG A 30 -0.03 20.39 -0.04
N LEU A 31 -1.11 21.15 0.23
CA LEU A 31 -1.64 22.16 -0.69
C LEU A 31 -1.51 23.62 -0.23
N HIS A 32 -0.99 23.91 0.98
CA HIS A 32 -0.68 25.29 1.38
C HIS A 32 0.84 25.55 1.32
N LYS A 33 1.28 26.43 0.42
CA LYS A 33 2.64 27.00 0.47
C LYS A 33 2.56 28.20 1.41
N MET A 34 3.31 28.16 2.51
CA MET A 34 3.37 29.29 3.44
C MET A 34 3.74 30.57 2.69
N GLY A 35 2.90 31.59 2.83
CA GLY A 35 3.21 32.91 2.34
C GLY A 35 4.35 33.53 3.15
N PHE A 36 5.01 34.53 2.59
CA PHE A 36 6.08 35.28 3.28
C PHE A 36 5.64 35.79 4.66
N THR A 37 4.39 36.26 4.78
CA THR A 37 3.81 36.79 6.03
C THR A 37 3.70 35.73 7.13
N GLU A 38 3.35 34.49 6.79
CA GLU A 38 3.23 33.40 7.76
C GLU A 38 4.61 32.97 8.27
N CYS A 39 5.61 32.91 7.39
CA CYS A 39 7.00 32.66 7.75
C CYS A 39 7.55 33.77 8.67
N LEU A 40 7.23 35.03 8.37
CA LEU A 40 7.64 36.17 9.19
C LEU A 40 7.00 36.13 10.59
N LEU A 41 5.70 35.81 10.69
CA LEU A 41 5.00 35.68 11.96
C LEU A 41 5.56 34.54 12.82
N LEU A 42 5.88 33.39 12.21
CA LEU A 42 6.52 32.27 12.91
C LEU A 42 7.91 32.63 13.42
N LEU A 43 8.69 33.36 12.62
CA LEU A 43 10.00 33.84 13.04
C LEU A 43 9.89 34.80 14.22
N LEU A 44 8.99 35.79 14.16
CA LEU A 44 8.75 36.74 15.26
C LEU A 44 8.25 36.05 16.53
N ALA A 45 7.33 35.09 16.41
CA ALA A 45 6.86 34.29 17.54
C ALA A 45 8.00 33.48 18.17
N SER A 46 8.87 32.86 17.35
CA SER A 46 10.01 32.09 17.84
C SER A 46 11.03 32.96 18.59
N LEU A 47 11.25 34.19 18.14
CA LEU A 47 12.12 35.15 18.84
C LEU A 47 11.53 35.59 20.18
N GLN A 48 10.23 35.89 20.23
CA GLN A 48 9.55 36.26 21.47
C GLN A 48 9.56 35.12 22.50
N ILE A 49 9.24 33.90 22.07
CA ILE A 49 9.25 32.71 22.93
C ILE A 49 10.68 32.39 23.38
N GLY A 50 11.67 32.49 22.49
CA GLY A 50 13.09 32.33 22.82
C GLY A 50 13.54 33.30 23.90
N ALA A 51 13.24 34.59 23.76
CA ALA A 51 13.60 35.61 24.76
C ALA A 51 12.90 35.41 26.12
N LEU A 52 11.64 34.93 26.11
CA LEU A 52 10.93 34.57 27.34
C LEU A 52 11.55 33.34 28.01
N MET A 53 11.94 32.33 27.23
CA MET A 53 12.60 31.13 27.73
C MET A 53 13.97 31.45 28.31
N GLU A 54 14.76 32.32 27.68
CA GLU A 54 16.04 32.77 28.22
C GLU A 54 15.87 33.44 29.59
N LYS A 55 14.93 34.38 29.71
CA LYS A 55 14.60 35.01 31.01
C LYS A 55 14.13 34.01 32.06
N ALA A 56 13.33 33.03 31.66
CA ALA A 56 12.84 31.99 32.55
C ALA A 56 13.98 31.07 33.02
N MET A 57 14.88 30.67 32.11
CA MET A 57 16.01 29.80 32.40
C MET A 57 17.06 30.49 33.26
N ALA A 58 17.37 31.77 32.99
CA ALA A 58 18.24 32.57 33.85
C ALA A 58 17.70 32.60 35.30
N LYS A 59 16.39 32.80 35.46
CA LYS A 59 15.73 32.79 36.78
C LYS A 59 15.75 31.40 37.42
N ILE A 60 15.50 30.34 36.65
CA ILE A 60 15.54 28.95 37.12
C ILE A 60 16.97 28.56 37.55
N SER A 61 17.98 28.98 36.81
CA SER A 61 19.40 28.73 37.10
C SER A 61 19.78 29.26 38.49
N THR A 62 19.30 30.46 38.86
CA THR A 62 19.51 31.00 40.22
C THR A 62 18.84 30.17 41.33
N TRP A 63 17.83 29.37 41.02
CA TRP A 63 17.11 28.54 41.98
C TRP A 63 17.76 27.17 42.20
N ILE A 64 18.54 26.67 41.23
CA ILE A 64 19.19 25.36 41.23
C ILE A 64 20.49 25.43 42.04
N THR A 65 20.34 25.41 43.36
CA THR A 65 21.47 25.47 44.29
C THR A 65 21.98 24.08 44.71
N CYS A 66 21.21 23.01 44.44
CA CYS A 66 21.54 21.64 44.82
C CYS A 66 20.97 20.59 43.84
N TRP A 67 21.49 19.36 43.92
CA TRP A 67 21.10 18.23 43.07
C TRP A 67 19.63 17.86 43.17
N GLN A 68 19.01 17.95 44.36
CA GLN A 68 17.59 17.65 44.52
C GLN A 68 16.69 18.59 43.71
N ARG A 69 17.03 19.89 43.68
CA ARG A 69 16.29 20.88 42.88
C ARG A 69 16.49 20.67 41.39
N LEU A 70 17.71 20.33 40.97
CA LEU A 70 18.00 19.97 39.58
C LEU A 70 17.20 18.74 39.14
N LEU A 71 17.22 17.66 39.94
CA LEU A 71 16.47 16.43 39.65
C LEU A 71 14.96 16.66 39.61
N SER A 72 14.43 17.50 40.50
CA SER A 72 13.02 17.88 40.49
C SER A 72 12.64 18.63 39.21
N LEU A 73 13.50 19.57 38.76
CA LEU A 73 13.29 20.31 37.53
C LEU A 73 13.35 19.41 36.28
N LEU A 74 14.33 18.50 36.23
CA LEU A 74 14.45 17.50 35.17
C LEU A 74 13.23 16.55 35.15
N GLY A 75 12.72 16.16 36.32
CA GLY A 75 11.49 15.38 36.44
C GLY A 75 10.27 16.13 35.89
N ILE A 76 10.08 17.39 36.27
CA ILE A 76 8.99 18.24 35.74
C ILE A 76 9.12 18.40 34.22
N PHE A 77 10.34 18.60 33.72
CA PHE A 77 10.61 18.72 32.29
C PHE A 77 10.29 17.42 31.53
N ALA A 78 10.72 16.26 32.04
CA ALA A 78 10.42 14.96 31.47
C ALA A 78 8.91 14.65 31.47
N ILE A 79 8.20 15.00 32.56
CA ILE A 79 6.74 14.89 32.63
C ILE A 79 6.07 15.81 31.61
N SER A 80 6.54 17.06 31.49
CA SER A 80 5.97 18.04 30.55
C SER A 80 6.19 17.62 29.09
N ILE A 81 7.38 17.11 28.74
CA ILE A 81 7.65 16.52 27.42
C ILE A 81 6.75 15.31 27.20
N SER A 82 6.62 14.42 28.18
CA SER A 82 5.79 13.22 28.04
C SER A 82 4.32 13.59 27.85
N LEU A 83 3.78 14.53 28.63
CA LEU A 83 2.42 15.04 28.49
C LEU A 83 2.21 15.73 27.14
N THR A 84 3.18 16.52 26.67
CA THR A 84 3.12 17.16 25.35
C THR A 84 3.17 16.11 24.25
N TYR A 85 4.02 15.08 24.37
CA TYR A 85 4.07 13.96 23.44
C TYR A 85 2.74 13.20 23.44
N PHE A 86 2.15 12.90 24.60
CA PHE A 86 0.84 12.25 24.68
C PHE A 86 -0.27 13.11 24.10
N TYR A 87 -0.29 14.42 24.41
CA TYR A 87 -1.26 15.36 23.85
C TYR A 87 -1.11 15.49 22.33
N ILE A 88 0.11 15.63 21.82
CA ILE A 88 0.38 15.65 20.37
C ILE A 88 0.03 14.29 19.76
N TYR A 89 0.29 13.17 20.42
CA TYR A 89 -0.07 11.83 19.93
C TYR A 89 -1.60 11.63 19.88
N ASP A 90 -2.33 12.23 20.82
CA ASP A 90 -3.80 12.21 20.89
C ASP A 90 -4.46 13.20 19.91
N GLN A 91 -3.81 14.35 19.63
CA GLN A 91 -4.28 15.41 18.73
C GLN A 91 -3.79 15.27 17.28
N LEU A 92 -2.65 14.63 17.05
CA LEU A 92 -2.35 14.03 15.75
C LEU A 92 -3.58 13.21 15.43
N PRO A 93 -4.21 13.37 14.25
CA PRO A 93 -5.45 12.70 13.94
C PRO A 93 -5.24 11.25 14.31
N GLY A 94 -5.85 10.87 15.44
CA GLY A 94 -5.64 9.56 16.02
C GLY A 94 -5.87 8.61 14.87
N ARG A 95 -5.04 7.58 14.76
CA ARG A 95 -5.21 6.51 13.78
C ARG A 95 -6.66 6.04 13.87
N HIS A 96 -7.57 6.64 13.09
CA HIS A 96 -8.92 6.98 13.56
C HIS A 96 -9.48 5.93 14.52
N GLU A 97 -9.39 6.21 15.82
CA GLU A 97 -10.11 5.48 16.86
C GLU A 97 -11.59 5.88 16.78
N GLY A 98 -12.19 5.48 15.67
CA GLY A 98 -13.60 5.65 15.32
C GLY A 98 -14.13 4.43 14.55
N MET A 99 -13.38 3.33 14.49
CA MET A 99 -13.84 2.04 13.98
C MET A 99 -14.22 1.06 15.11
N SER A 100 -14.57 1.57 16.30
CA SER A 100 -14.88 0.73 17.46
C SER A 100 -16.33 0.24 17.56
N ARG A 101 -17.30 0.69 16.72
CA ARG A 101 -18.70 0.27 16.94
C ARG A 101 -19.42 -0.57 15.91
N ARG A 102 -19.01 -0.65 14.63
CA ARG A 102 -19.57 -1.62 13.66
C ARG A 102 -18.63 -1.89 12.49
N VAL A 103 -17.36 -2.22 12.73
CA VAL A 103 -16.58 -2.85 11.64
C VAL A 103 -17.24 -4.20 11.40
N LEU A 104 -17.88 -4.36 10.24
CA LEU A 104 -18.42 -5.65 9.82
C LEU A 104 -17.28 -6.65 9.93
N SER A 105 -17.49 -7.72 10.70
CA SER A 105 -16.49 -8.80 10.85
C SER A 105 -15.98 -9.17 9.46
N TYR A 106 -14.67 -9.35 9.30
CA TYR A 106 -14.11 -9.85 8.04
C TYR A 106 -14.64 -11.24 7.68
N GLN A 107 -15.28 -11.93 8.63
CA GLN A 107 -15.99 -13.19 8.40
C GLN A 107 -17.44 -12.99 7.99
N ASN A 108 -17.97 -11.76 8.01
CA ASN A 108 -19.37 -11.49 7.73
C ASN A 108 -19.63 -11.63 6.21
N PRO A 109 -20.39 -12.65 5.78
CA PRO A 109 -20.70 -12.85 4.37
C PRO A 109 -21.51 -11.68 3.78
N SER A 110 -22.24 -10.94 4.61
CA SER A 110 -23.02 -9.77 4.17
C SER A 110 -22.13 -8.63 3.66
N TYR A 111 -20.89 -8.52 4.17
CA TYR A 111 -19.97 -7.47 3.75
C TYR A 111 -19.45 -7.72 2.33
N LEU A 112 -18.95 -8.93 2.05
CA LEU A 112 -18.53 -9.29 0.70
C LEU A 112 -19.70 -9.23 -0.29
N LYS A 113 -20.89 -9.71 0.08
CA LYS A 113 -22.10 -9.59 -0.75
C LYS A 113 -22.42 -8.12 -1.08
N ARG A 114 -22.27 -7.20 -0.11
CA ARG A 114 -22.42 -5.76 -0.34
C ARG A 114 -21.38 -5.23 -1.33
N ILE A 115 -20.11 -5.61 -1.18
CA ILE A 115 -19.03 -5.21 -2.10
C ILE A 115 -19.33 -5.68 -3.53
N HIS A 116 -19.74 -6.94 -3.70
CA HIS A 116 -20.11 -7.51 -5.01
C HIS A 116 -21.33 -6.81 -5.61
N SER A 117 -22.38 -6.60 -4.83
CA SER A 117 -23.58 -5.88 -5.30
C SER A 117 -23.26 -4.46 -5.77
N ILE A 118 -22.33 -3.78 -5.10
CA ILE A 118 -21.86 -2.45 -5.50
C ILE A 118 -20.99 -2.54 -6.76
N TYR A 119 -20.15 -3.58 -6.87
CA TYR A 119 -19.31 -3.80 -8.04
C TYR A 119 -20.13 -4.06 -9.31
N GLU A 120 -21.17 -4.89 -9.25
CA GLU A 120 -22.03 -5.15 -10.40
C GLU A 120 -22.81 -3.89 -10.84
N ASN A 121 -23.14 -3.01 -9.90
CA ASN A 121 -23.85 -1.74 -10.18
C ASN A 121 -22.92 -0.52 -10.22
N ARG A 122 -21.61 -0.71 -10.43
CA ARG A 122 -20.57 0.34 -10.30
C ARG A 122 -20.71 1.54 -11.25
N THR A 123 -21.52 1.44 -12.30
CA THR A 123 -21.80 2.56 -13.21
C THR A 123 -22.92 3.47 -12.71
N GLN A 124 -23.69 3.02 -11.72
CA GLN A 124 -24.79 3.78 -11.13
C GLN A 124 -24.26 4.75 -10.06
N PRO A 125 -24.97 5.88 -9.82
CA PRO A 125 -24.69 6.74 -8.69
C PRO A 125 -24.74 5.97 -7.37
N LEU A 126 -23.75 6.17 -6.51
CA LEU A 126 -23.83 5.65 -5.15
C LEU A 126 -24.68 6.58 -4.29
N ASN A 127 -25.69 6.01 -3.64
CA ASN A 127 -26.43 6.70 -2.58
C ASN A 127 -25.65 6.59 -1.25
N MET A 128 -24.46 7.19 -1.20
CA MET A 128 -23.62 7.26 -0.01
C MET A 128 -23.16 8.70 0.21
N THR A 129 -23.27 9.17 1.45
CA THR A 129 -22.68 10.43 1.88
C THR A 129 -21.15 10.34 1.92
N SER A 130 -20.46 11.49 1.96
CA SER A 130 -18.99 11.53 2.05
C SER A 130 -18.43 10.77 3.26
N SER A 131 -19.11 10.84 4.41
CA SER A 131 -18.72 10.10 5.61
C SER A 131 -18.91 8.58 5.44
N GLU A 132 -19.94 8.16 4.71
CA GLU A 132 -20.16 6.75 4.37
C GLU A 132 -19.13 6.23 3.38
N LEU A 133 -18.69 7.05 2.41
CA LEU A 133 -17.60 6.71 1.48
C LEU A 133 -16.27 6.53 2.22
N ILE A 134 -15.94 7.43 3.14
CA ILE A 134 -14.74 7.32 3.99
C ILE A 134 -14.81 6.04 4.83
N ARG A 135 -15.96 5.76 5.45
CA ARG A 135 -16.17 4.53 6.24
C ARG A 135 -16.01 3.30 5.37
N PHE A 136 -16.65 3.27 4.20
CA PHE A 136 -16.60 2.15 3.28
C PHE A 136 -15.17 1.87 2.78
N HIS A 137 -14.40 2.92 2.46
CA HIS A 137 -12.99 2.80 2.13
C HIS A 137 -12.16 2.15 3.26
N ARG A 138 -12.39 2.59 4.50
CA ARG A 138 -11.70 2.06 5.68
C ARG A 138 -12.08 0.61 5.96
N GLU A 139 -13.36 0.26 5.82
CA GLU A 139 -13.84 -1.12 5.93
C GLU A 139 -13.13 -2.03 4.91
N MET A 140 -12.97 -1.59 3.65
CA MET A 140 -12.26 -2.36 2.62
C MET A 140 -10.79 -2.57 2.96
N SER A 141 -10.11 -1.50 3.40
CA SER A 141 -8.70 -1.57 3.78
C SER A 141 -8.49 -2.48 4.99
N TYR A 142 -9.34 -2.33 6.02
CA TYR A 142 -9.30 -3.15 7.23
C TYR A 142 -9.52 -4.64 6.92
N TYR A 143 -10.48 -4.95 6.05
CA TYR A 143 -10.75 -6.33 5.64
C TYR A 143 -9.50 -6.98 5.06
N ILE A 144 -8.83 -6.31 4.10
CA ILE A 144 -7.62 -6.82 3.46
C ILE A 144 -6.53 -7.12 4.50
N ASP A 145 -6.29 -6.16 5.40
CA ASP A 145 -5.23 -6.27 6.40
C ASP A 145 -5.48 -7.36 7.46
N LYS A 146 -6.75 -7.69 7.74
CA LYS A 146 -7.11 -8.76 8.71
C LYS A 146 -7.25 -10.13 8.09
N TYR A 147 -7.67 -10.22 6.83
CA TYR A 147 -7.99 -11.50 6.20
C TYR A 147 -6.76 -12.37 5.97
N VAL A 148 -5.68 -11.80 5.42
CA VAL A 148 -4.50 -12.58 4.99
C VAL A 148 -3.79 -13.28 6.15
N PRO A 149 -3.51 -12.62 7.30
CA PRO A 149 -2.97 -13.31 8.46
C PRO A 149 -3.85 -14.49 8.93
N LYS A 150 -5.17 -14.29 8.96
CA LYS A 150 -6.13 -15.33 9.34
C LYS A 150 -6.21 -16.46 8.32
N CYS A 151 -6.06 -16.15 7.04
CA CYS A 151 -5.98 -17.19 6.02
C CYS A 151 -4.71 -18.03 6.15
N LYS A 152 -3.57 -17.40 6.46
CA LYS A 152 -2.31 -18.10 6.74
C LYS A 152 -2.42 -19.00 7.97
N GLU A 153 -3.08 -18.53 9.04
CA GLU A 153 -3.39 -19.37 10.20
C GLU A 153 -4.19 -20.62 9.80
N ARG A 154 -5.26 -20.47 9.01
CA ARG A 154 -6.07 -21.60 8.51
C ARG A 154 -5.26 -22.55 7.62
N TYR A 155 -4.39 -22.01 6.77
CA TYR A 155 -3.48 -22.81 5.94
C TYR A 155 -2.56 -23.66 6.83
N VAL A 156 -1.93 -23.06 7.83
CA VAL A 156 -1.04 -23.75 8.79
C VAL A 156 -1.80 -24.80 9.61
N GLN A 157 -3.03 -24.52 10.02
CA GLN A 157 -3.86 -25.49 10.72
C GLN A 157 -4.18 -26.72 9.86
N ARG A 158 -4.41 -26.52 8.56
CA ARG A 158 -4.78 -27.59 7.62
C ARG A 158 -3.58 -28.42 7.16
N PHE A 159 -2.45 -27.78 6.88
CA PHE A 159 -1.29 -28.42 6.24
C PHE A 159 -0.04 -28.47 7.12
N GLY A 160 -0.11 -27.95 8.34
CA GLY A 160 1.06 -27.77 9.20
C GLY A 160 1.92 -26.57 8.81
N LYS A 161 2.96 -26.30 9.61
CA LYS A 161 4.00 -25.33 9.26
C LYS A 161 4.90 -25.94 8.19
N SER A 162 5.10 -25.21 7.10
CA SER A 162 6.00 -25.59 6.00
C SER A 162 6.99 -24.47 5.69
N ASN A 163 8.01 -24.78 4.86
CA ASN A 163 8.95 -23.79 4.33
C ASN A 163 8.22 -22.60 3.70
N ILE A 164 7.13 -22.84 2.97
CA ILE A 164 6.28 -21.79 2.37
C ILE A 164 5.78 -20.83 3.45
N THR A 165 5.18 -21.36 4.52
CA THR A 165 4.60 -20.53 5.59
C THR A 165 5.63 -19.80 6.44
N GLN A 166 6.88 -20.27 6.46
CA GLN A 166 7.99 -19.60 7.16
C GLN A 166 8.59 -18.47 6.33
N ARG A 167 8.74 -18.68 5.01
CA ARG A 167 9.45 -17.76 4.11
C ARG A 167 8.56 -16.67 3.53
N PHE A 168 7.26 -16.94 3.38
CA PHE A 168 6.30 -16.02 2.76
C PHE A 168 5.32 -15.45 3.79
N GLU A 169 5.11 -14.14 3.74
CA GLU A 169 4.20 -13.45 4.66
C GLU A 169 2.74 -13.69 4.27
N TYR A 170 2.45 -13.69 2.98
CA TYR A 170 1.11 -13.88 2.43
C TYR A 170 0.99 -15.29 1.89
N VAL A 171 0.41 -16.17 2.71
CA VAL A 171 0.08 -17.54 2.31
C VAL A 171 -1.39 -17.78 2.57
N CYS A 172 -2.14 -18.13 1.54
CA CYS A 172 -3.58 -18.34 1.65
C CYS A 172 -4.03 -19.37 0.62
N MET A 173 -5.05 -20.15 0.95
CA MET A 173 -5.68 -21.09 0.02
C MET A 173 -7.18 -21.01 0.16
N GLU A 174 -7.88 -20.93 -0.97
CA GLU A 174 -9.34 -20.97 -1.05
C GLU A 174 -9.78 -22.08 -1.99
N GLU A 175 -10.92 -22.70 -1.66
CA GLU A 175 -11.55 -23.73 -2.49
C GLU A 175 -12.69 -23.13 -3.30
N GLY A 176 -12.79 -23.59 -4.54
CA GLY A 176 -13.80 -23.16 -5.51
C GLY A 176 -14.60 -24.34 -6.05
N GLU A 177 -15.41 -24.05 -7.05
CA GLU A 177 -16.36 -24.98 -7.69
C GLU A 177 -15.83 -25.55 -9.01
N GLY A 178 -14.71 -25.01 -9.50
CA GLY A 178 -14.09 -25.45 -10.74
C GLY A 178 -13.11 -26.61 -10.54
N THR A 179 -12.26 -26.82 -11.54
CA THR A 179 -11.34 -27.97 -11.61
C THR A 179 -9.87 -27.58 -11.54
N LYS A 180 -9.54 -26.32 -11.82
CA LYS A 180 -8.15 -25.86 -11.97
C LYS A 180 -7.43 -25.67 -10.63
N GLU A 181 -6.16 -26.04 -10.56
CA GLU A 181 -5.20 -25.59 -9.57
C GLU A 181 -4.61 -24.27 -10.06
N VAL A 182 -4.93 -23.20 -9.34
CA VAL A 182 -4.45 -21.84 -9.64
C VAL A 182 -3.50 -21.41 -8.55
N VAL A 183 -2.28 -21.03 -8.94
CA VAL A 183 -1.26 -20.52 -8.02
C VAL A 183 -0.99 -19.06 -8.37
N LEU A 184 -0.99 -18.19 -7.37
CA LEU A 184 -0.71 -16.77 -7.49
C LEU A 184 0.53 -16.44 -6.67
N ILE A 185 1.56 -15.93 -7.34
CA ILE A 185 2.84 -15.56 -6.74
C ILE A 185 3.14 -14.06 -6.91
N GLY A 186 3.93 -13.52 -5.98
CA GLY A 186 4.45 -12.16 -6.10
C GLY A 186 4.56 -11.42 -4.79
N ASN A 187 4.07 -10.18 -4.75
CA ASN A 187 4.18 -9.34 -3.56
C ASN A 187 2.84 -8.83 -3.05
N SER A 188 2.83 -7.69 -2.37
CA SER A 188 1.59 -7.08 -1.86
C SER A 188 0.56 -6.77 -2.96
N LEU A 189 0.97 -6.63 -4.22
CA LEU A 189 0.03 -6.56 -5.35
C LEU A 189 -0.61 -7.91 -5.70
N ALA A 190 0.12 -9.02 -5.57
CA ALA A 190 -0.47 -10.36 -5.70
C ALA A 190 -1.49 -10.60 -4.58
N ARG A 191 -1.19 -10.17 -3.36
CA ARG A 191 -2.17 -10.20 -2.26
C ARG A 191 -3.44 -9.42 -2.61
N ASP A 192 -3.32 -8.25 -3.23
CA ASP A 192 -4.48 -7.46 -3.61
C ASP A 192 -5.29 -8.15 -4.72
N LEU A 193 -4.63 -8.69 -5.75
CA LEU A 193 -5.27 -9.45 -6.84
C LEU A 193 -6.03 -10.68 -6.31
N PHE A 194 -5.48 -11.38 -5.32
CA PHE A 194 -6.09 -12.56 -4.70
C PHE A 194 -7.52 -12.30 -4.24
N PHE A 195 -7.81 -11.13 -3.67
CA PHE A 195 -9.15 -10.80 -3.17
C PHE A 195 -10.21 -10.71 -4.27
N GLY A 196 -9.84 -10.26 -5.47
CA GLY A 196 -10.75 -10.29 -6.61
C GLY A 196 -10.93 -11.71 -7.14
N MET A 197 -9.82 -12.46 -7.21
CA MET A 197 -9.82 -13.81 -7.77
C MET A 197 -10.64 -14.79 -6.95
N LYS A 198 -10.50 -14.80 -5.62
CA LYS A 198 -11.19 -15.76 -4.74
C LYS A 198 -12.73 -15.74 -4.90
N ASP A 199 -13.26 -14.64 -5.43
CA ASP A 199 -14.70 -14.50 -5.65
C ASP A 199 -15.04 -14.64 -7.14
N GLN A 200 -14.38 -13.90 -8.04
CA GLN A 200 -14.74 -13.85 -9.46
C GLN A 200 -14.31 -15.11 -10.24
N TRP A 201 -13.31 -15.85 -9.75
CA TRP A 201 -12.74 -17.02 -10.43
C TRP A 201 -13.23 -18.34 -9.84
N ARG A 202 -14.14 -18.30 -8.87
CA ARG A 202 -14.56 -19.47 -8.09
C ARG A 202 -15.06 -20.64 -8.95
N HIS A 203 -15.72 -20.36 -10.06
CA HIS A 203 -16.20 -21.35 -11.04
C HIS A 203 -15.08 -22.01 -11.85
N LEU A 204 -13.87 -21.42 -11.89
CA LEU A 204 -12.75 -21.91 -12.66
C LEU A 204 -11.83 -22.82 -11.84
N TYR A 205 -11.54 -22.44 -10.60
CA TYR A 205 -10.56 -23.16 -9.78
C TYR A 205 -11.22 -24.15 -8.82
N ARG A 206 -10.56 -25.30 -8.63
CA ARG A 206 -10.74 -26.15 -7.46
C ARG A 206 -10.01 -25.56 -6.26
N ARG A 207 -8.79 -25.08 -6.47
CA ARG A 207 -7.99 -24.39 -5.45
C ARG A 207 -7.30 -23.16 -6.03
N LEU A 208 -7.36 -22.07 -5.27
CA LEU A 208 -6.59 -20.86 -5.50
C LEU A 208 -5.61 -20.70 -4.34
N THR A 209 -4.32 -20.75 -4.63
CA THR A 209 -3.26 -20.61 -3.62
C THR A 209 -2.46 -19.33 -3.86
N LEU A 210 -2.36 -18.47 -2.85
CA LEU A 210 -1.49 -17.29 -2.82
C LEU A 210 -0.19 -17.63 -2.08
N ILE A 211 0.94 -17.31 -2.70
CA ILE A 211 2.27 -17.32 -2.09
C ILE A 211 2.97 -16.00 -2.44
N ALA A 212 3.04 -15.08 -1.49
CA ALA A 212 3.62 -13.78 -1.73
C ALA A 212 4.33 -13.22 -0.50
N HIS A 213 5.24 -12.29 -0.74
CA HIS A 213 5.97 -11.60 0.31
C HIS A 213 6.13 -10.11 -0.06
N PRO A 214 6.01 -9.18 0.89
CA PRO A 214 6.12 -7.75 0.60
C PRO A 214 7.42 -7.42 -0.14
N ARG A 215 7.29 -6.59 -1.19
CA ARG A 215 8.41 -6.08 -2.01
C ARG A 215 9.17 -7.13 -2.84
N ASP A 216 8.79 -8.40 -2.80
CA ASP A 216 9.47 -9.42 -3.60
C ASP A 216 9.13 -9.26 -5.09
N ILE A 217 10.06 -9.66 -5.94
CA ILE A 217 9.92 -9.69 -7.39
C ILE A 217 10.28 -11.12 -7.82
N PRO A 218 9.31 -11.95 -8.25
CA PRO A 218 9.53 -13.38 -8.42
C PRO A 218 10.68 -13.78 -9.35
N PHE A 219 10.95 -12.98 -10.39
CA PHE A 219 12.04 -13.26 -11.31
C PHE A 219 13.40 -12.72 -10.86
N GLN A 220 13.46 -11.88 -9.82
CA GLN A 220 14.71 -11.24 -9.40
C GLN A 220 15.53 -12.21 -8.52
N HIS A 221 16.81 -12.41 -8.84
CA HIS A 221 17.71 -13.31 -8.08
C HIS A 221 18.16 -12.75 -6.72
N LEU A 222 17.72 -11.53 -6.38
CA LEU A 222 18.08 -10.88 -5.13
C LEU A 222 17.60 -11.73 -3.94
N ASP A 223 18.51 -11.95 -2.99
CA ASP A 223 18.27 -12.72 -1.75
C ASP A 223 17.84 -14.19 -1.99
N GLY A 224 18.07 -14.75 -3.18
CA GLY A 224 17.73 -16.15 -3.52
C GLY A 224 16.23 -16.41 -3.69
N ARG A 225 15.40 -15.36 -3.73
CA ARG A 225 13.93 -15.49 -3.73
C ARG A 225 13.38 -16.16 -4.98
N ASN A 226 14.02 -15.95 -6.11
CA ASN A 226 13.65 -16.59 -7.36
C ASN A 226 13.73 -18.12 -7.27
N GLU A 227 14.86 -18.61 -6.77
CA GLU A 227 15.16 -20.03 -6.59
C GLU A 227 14.17 -20.65 -5.59
N GLU A 228 13.88 -19.97 -4.48
CA GLU A 228 12.88 -20.42 -3.51
C GLU A 228 11.49 -20.61 -4.13
N ILE A 229 11.04 -19.65 -4.95
CA ILE A 229 9.75 -19.72 -5.64
C ILE A 229 9.75 -20.86 -6.63
N LEU A 230 10.77 -20.98 -7.48
CA LEU A 230 10.86 -22.03 -8.48
C LEU A 230 10.91 -23.43 -7.84
N ASP A 231 11.63 -23.60 -6.74
CA ASP A 231 11.70 -24.87 -6.01
C ASP A 231 10.34 -25.24 -5.41
N ILE A 232 9.61 -24.28 -4.87
CA ILE A 232 8.23 -24.49 -4.41
C ILE A 232 7.33 -24.92 -5.56
N LEU A 233 7.41 -24.25 -6.72
CA LEU A 233 6.55 -24.56 -7.85
C LEU A 233 6.90 -25.92 -8.50
N ARG A 234 8.18 -26.31 -8.52
CA ARG A 234 8.63 -27.63 -9.01
C ARG A 234 8.22 -28.77 -8.09
N SER A 235 8.28 -28.53 -6.79
CA SER A 235 7.87 -29.51 -5.77
C SER A 235 6.37 -29.47 -5.49
N TRP A 236 5.60 -28.72 -6.28
CA TRP A 236 4.15 -28.68 -6.13
C TRP A 236 3.58 -30.08 -6.39
N GLU A 237 2.92 -30.64 -5.37
CA GLU A 237 2.44 -32.02 -5.39
C GLU A 237 1.39 -32.31 -6.48
N ARG A 238 0.88 -31.26 -7.13
CA ARG A 238 -0.24 -31.32 -8.05
C ARG A 238 0.10 -30.51 -9.30
N PRO A 239 -0.42 -30.87 -10.48
CA PRO A 239 -0.15 -30.08 -11.65
C PRO A 239 -0.79 -28.69 -11.54
N ILE A 240 0.00 -27.64 -11.80
CA ILE A 240 -0.45 -26.24 -11.78
C ILE A 240 -1.00 -25.91 -13.16
N GLN A 241 -2.32 -25.79 -13.30
CA GLN A 241 -2.92 -25.41 -14.59
C GLN A 241 -2.66 -23.95 -14.91
N ILE A 242 -2.87 -23.06 -13.93
CA ILE A 242 -2.74 -21.62 -14.12
C ILE A 242 -1.80 -21.06 -13.05
N LEU A 243 -0.73 -20.42 -13.50
CA LEU A 243 0.15 -19.62 -12.64
C LEU A 243 -0.09 -18.14 -12.92
N ILE A 244 -0.20 -17.34 -11.86
CA ILE A 244 -0.30 -15.89 -11.97
C ILE A 244 0.87 -15.25 -11.26
N VAL A 245 1.55 -14.32 -11.94
CA VAL A 245 2.70 -13.58 -11.42
C VAL A 245 2.33 -12.11 -11.35
N GLN A 246 2.16 -11.59 -10.12
CA GLN A 246 1.79 -10.19 -9.90
C GLN A 246 2.72 -9.53 -8.89
N HIS A 247 3.48 -8.55 -9.34
CA HIS A 247 4.36 -7.77 -8.49
C HIS A 247 4.38 -6.31 -8.93
N SER A 248 5.06 -5.50 -8.14
CA SER A 248 5.26 -4.08 -8.39
C SER A 248 6.57 -3.88 -9.13
N TYR A 249 6.60 -2.90 -10.03
CA TYR A 249 7.81 -2.46 -10.74
C TYR A 249 8.42 -1.19 -10.12
N LYS A 250 8.18 -0.99 -8.81
CA LYS A 250 8.63 0.19 -8.07
C LYS A 250 10.15 0.32 -8.01
N LYS A 251 10.59 1.57 -8.07
CA LYS A 251 11.98 2.02 -8.16
C LYS A 251 12.91 1.52 -7.04
N ASP A 252 12.39 1.18 -5.87
CA ASP A 252 13.21 0.71 -4.75
C ASP A 252 13.80 -0.69 -4.97
N ARG A 253 13.20 -1.51 -5.85
CA ARG A 253 13.72 -2.85 -6.18
C ARG A 253 14.10 -3.00 -7.65
N ILE A 254 13.40 -2.30 -8.54
CA ILE A 254 13.75 -2.22 -9.96
C ILE A 254 14.48 -0.89 -10.16
N THR A 255 15.80 -0.87 -10.08
CA THR A 255 16.59 0.35 -10.35
C THR A 255 16.83 0.51 -11.84
N PRO A 256 17.13 1.73 -12.35
CA PRO A 256 17.55 1.91 -13.73
C PRO A 256 18.74 1.03 -14.13
N GLU A 257 19.69 0.83 -13.20
CA GLU A 257 20.84 -0.05 -13.38
C GLU A 257 20.43 -1.52 -13.53
N TYR A 258 19.53 -2.01 -12.68
CA TYR A 258 19.01 -3.38 -12.77
C TYR A 258 18.26 -3.63 -14.09
N ILE A 259 17.44 -2.67 -14.53
CA ILE A 259 16.74 -2.72 -15.82
C ILE A 259 17.73 -2.86 -16.97
N ALA A 260 18.79 -2.04 -16.97
CA ALA A 260 19.77 -2.00 -18.05
C ALA A 260 20.62 -3.28 -18.12
N ASN A 261 20.95 -3.87 -16.96
CA ASN A 261 22.01 -4.87 -16.89
C ASN A 261 21.52 -6.32 -16.71
N ALA A 262 20.41 -6.55 -15.98
CA ALA A 262 20.07 -7.90 -15.51
C ALA A 262 18.60 -8.28 -15.72
N MET A 263 17.68 -7.32 -15.61
CA MET A 263 16.23 -7.59 -15.56
C MET A 263 15.72 -8.44 -16.73
N GLN A 264 16.16 -8.16 -17.96
CA GLN A 264 15.70 -8.94 -19.13
C GLN A 264 16.15 -10.40 -19.05
N GLN A 265 17.41 -10.65 -18.67
CA GLN A 265 17.96 -11.98 -18.57
C GLN A 265 17.28 -12.78 -17.44
N GLU A 266 17.18 -12.20 -16.25
CA GLU A 266 16.56 -12.86 -15.08
C GLU A 266 15.07 -13.14 -15.33
N MET A 267 14.35 -12.18 -15.91
CA MET A 267 12.95 -12.35 -16.29
C MET A 267 12.79 -13.46 -17.34
N GLN A 268 13.63 -13.48 -18.38
CA GLN A 268 13.60 -14.53 -19.40
C GLN A 268 13.88 -15.91 -18.80
N GLN A 269 14.93 -16.05 -17.99
CA GLN A 269 15.29 -17.29 -17.31
C GLN A 269 14.18 -17.80 -16.39
N PHE A 270 13.51 -16.90 -15.67
CA PHE A 270 12.38 -17.27 -14.84
C PHE A 270 11.22 -17.84 -15.67
N TYR A 271 10.78 -17.12 -16.71
CA TYR A 271 9.64 -17.57 -17.53
C TYR A 271 9.95 -18.80 -18.40
N ASP A 272 11.20 -19.01 -18.81
CA ASP A 272 11.63 -20.23 -19.50
C ASP A 272 11.45 -21.46 -18.60
N GLN A 273 11.80 -21.33 -17.31
CA GLN A 273 11.66 -22.42 -16.33
C GLN A 273 10.19 -22.76 -16.03
N LEU A 274 9.28 -21.80 -16.17
CA LEU A 274 7.85 -22.02 -15.94
C LEU A 274 7.19 -22.89 -17.01
N ASP A 275 7.76 -22.99 -18.21
CA ASP A 275 7.17 -23.78 -19.32
C ASP A 275 7.05 -25.28 -18.96
N GLY A 276 8.01 -25.79 -18.19
CA GLY A 276 8.01 -27.17 -17.69
C GLY A 276 7.24 -27.39 -16.38
N ILE A 277 6.74 -26.34 -15.75
CA ILE A 277 6.07 -26.39 -14.44
C ILE A 277 4.56 -26.17 -14.57
N VAL A 278 4.16 -25.26 -15.47
CA VAL A 278 2.76 -24.83 -15.62
C VAL A 278 2.16 -25.51 -16.83
N GLU A 279 1.01 -26.17 -16.65
CA GLU A 279 0.40 -26.97 -17.73
C GLU A 279 -0.22 -26.09 -18.82
N GLU A 280 -1.03 -25.09 -18.45
CA GLU A 280 -1.87 -24.36 -19.41
C GLU A 280 -1.39 -22.93 -19.65
N THR A 281 -1.37 -22.08 -18.63
CA THR A 281 -1.19 -20.64 -18.83
C THR A 281 -0.46 -19.97 -17.67
N VAL A 282 0.46 -19.09 -18.01
CA VAL A 282 1.11 -18.16 -17.08
C VAL A 282 0.56 -16.75 -17.33
N LEU A 283 -0.20 -16.19 -16.41
CA LEU A 283 -0.64 -14.81 -16.49
C LEU A 283 0.35 -13.93 -15.74
N PHE A 284 0.81 -12.84 -16.34
CA PHE A 284 1.61 -11.87 -15.59
C PHE A 284 1.16 -10.43 -15.84
N GLY A 285 1.12 -9.67 -14.75
CA GLY A 285 0.67 -8.28 -14.76
C GLY A 285 1.71 -7.33 -15.31
N TYR A 286 1.24 -6.34 -16.06
CA TYR A 286 2.09 -5.26 -16.56
C TYR A 286 2.53 -4.30 -15.46
N PRO A 287 3.60 -3.53 -15.70
CA PRO A 287 3.99 -2.43 -14.83
C PRO A 287 2.82 -1.51 -14.50
N GLU A 288 2.63 -1.27 -13.21
CA GLU A 288 1.56 -0.44 -12.68
C GLU A 288 1.73 1.04 -13.07
N ASN A 289 0.61 1.77 -13.10
CA ASN A 289 0.65 3.23 -13.03
C ASN A 289 0.50 3.64 -11.56
N PHE A 290 1.47 4.40 -11.03
CA PHE A 290 1.47 4.83 -9.64
C PHE A 290 0.48 5.97 -9.43
N ALA A 291 -0.45 5.80 -8.50
CA ALA A 291 -1.32 6.90 -8.10
C ALA A 291 -0.49 7.98 -7.37
N GLU A 292 -0.54 9.22 -7.84
CA GLU A 292 0.13 10.37 -7.22
C GLU A 292 -0.63 10.88 -5.97
N MET A 293 -1.17 9.98 -5.15
CA MET A 293 -2.11 10.26 -4.05
C MET A 293 -1.65 9.63 -2.73
N ASN A 294 -1.97 10.19 -1.57
CA ASN A 294 -1.92 9.45 -0.30
C ASN A 294 -3.31 9.43 0.35
N SER A 295 -3.51 8.53 1.33
CA SER A 295 -4.81 8.37 1.97
C SER A 295 -5.36 9.67 2.58
N GLN A 296 -4.49 10.58 3.02
CA GLN A 296 -4.91 11.92 3.46
C GLN A 296 -5.53 12.73 2.33
N THR A 297 -4.88 12.81 1.16
CA THR A 297 -5.42 13.51 -0.02
C THR A 297 -6.79 12.96 -0.43
N LEU A 298 -6.96 11.64 -0.38
CA LEU A 298 -8.24 11.00 -0.67
C LEU A 298 -9.34 11.46 0.30
N PHE A 299 -9.09 11.42 1.61
CA PHE A 299 -10.09 11.81 2.60
C PHE A 299 -10.41 13.30 2.55
N MET A 300 -9.43 14.16 2.27
CA MET A 300 -9.70 15.58 2.06
C MET A 300 -10.66 15.82 0.87
N VAL A 301 -10.54 15.05 -0.21
CA VAL A 301 -11.46 15.16 -1.35
C VAL A 301 -12.88 14.78 -0.95
N PHE A 302 -13.05 13.75 -0.13
CA PHE A 302 -14.36 13.38 0.40
C PHE A 302 -14.92 14.41 1.38
N GLU A 303 -14.14 14.84 2.37
CA GLU A 303 -14.60 15.78 3.41
C GLU A 303 -14.99 17.14 2.83
N ASN A 304 -14.23 17.63 1.85
CA ASN A 304 -14.46 18.94 1.24
C ASN A 304 -15.34 18.87 -0.03
N HIS A 305 -15.94 17.71 -0.34
CA HIS A 305 -16.78 17.50 -1.52
C HIS A 305 -16.11 17.96 -2.82
N LEU A 306 -14.80 17.76 -2.92
CA LEU A 306 -14.04 18.14 -4.11
C LEU A 306 -14.33 17.16 -5.26
N PRO A 307 -14.23 17.61 -6.52
CA PRO A 307 -14.40 16.73 -7.67
C PRO A 307 -13.43 15.54 -7.62
N TYR A 308 -13.91 14.30 -7.73
CA TYR A 308 -13.05 13.11 -7.64
C TYR A 308 -11.97 13.04 -8.71
N ASN A 309 -12.23 13.63 -9.89
CA ASN A 309 -11.25 13.74 -10.97
C ASN A 309 -10.05 14.64 -10.62
N SER A 310 -10.07 15.35 -9.47
CA SER A 310 -8.89 16.04 -8.93
C SER A 310 -7.82 15.06 -8.45
N LEU A 311 -8.18 13.78 -8.23
CA LEU A 311 -7.26 12.71 -7.89
C LEU A 311 -6.74 11.96 -9.12
N ASP A 312 -7.29 12.24 -10.31
CA ASP A 312 -6.83 11.61 -11.54
C ASP A 312 -5.38 12.03 -11.84
N PHE A 313 -4.55 11.05 -12.14
CA PHE A 313 -3.14 11.25 -12.44
C PHE A 313 -2.86 10.91 -13.90
N ARG A 314 -1.85 11.55 -14.48
CA ARG A 314 -1.47 11.22 -15.86
C ARG A 314 -0.92 9.80 -15.88
N ARG A 315 -1.23 9.07 -16.96
CA ARG A 315 -0.57 7.79 -17.25
C ARG A 315 0.93 7.95 -17.46
N LYS A 316 1.43 9.19 -17.68
CA LYS A 316 2.82 9.52 -18.00
C LYS A 316 3.78 8.68 -17.17
N GLN A 317 4.28 7.64 -17.82
CA GLN A 317 5.11 6.63 -17.18
C GLN A 317 6.48 7.26 -16.93
N PRO A 318 7.04 7.14 -15.71
CA PRO A 318 8.47 7.33 -15.54
C PRO A 318 9.21 6.54 -16.62
N GLU A 319 10.29 7.11 -17.17
CA GLU A 319 11.12 6.45 -18.20
C GLU A 319 11.43 4.99 -17.82
N GLN A 320 11.68 4.77 -16.53
CA GLN A 320 11.85 3.47 -15.91
C GLN A 320 10.69 2.49 -16.18
N THR A 321 9.45 2.89 -15.94
CA THR A 321 8.26 2.05 -16.19
C THR A 321 8.12 1.74 -17.68
N THR A 322 8.47 2.68 -18.55
CA THR A 322 8.49 2.46 -20.01
C THR A 322 9.55 1.42 -20.40
N LEU A 323 10.74 1.49 -19.83
CA LEU A 323 11.81 0.51 -20.07
C LEU A 323 11.45 -0.88 -19.53
N SER A 324 10.94 -0.96 -18.29
CA SER A 324 10.45 -2.21 -17.71
C SER A 324 9.33 -2.83 -18.55
N ARG A 325 8.43 -2.00 -19.09
CA ARG A 325 7.37 -2.45 -19.99
C ARG A 325 7.93 -3.03 -21.29
N ARG A 326 8.90 -2.36 -21.92
CA ARG A 326 9.60 -2.88 -23.11
C ARG A 326 10.29 -4.22 -22.85
N ILE A 327 10.94 -4.38 -21.70
CA ILE A 327 11.54 -5.66 -21.31
C ILE A 327 10.45 -6.74 -21.19
N ALA A 328 9.37 -6.44 -20.47
CA ALA A 328 8.24 -7.34 -20.29
C ALA A 328 7.56 -7.72 -21.64
N ASP A 329 7.46 -6.79 -22.59
CA ASP A 329 6.96 -7.03 -23.95
C ASP A 329 7.83 -8.05 -24.70
N ASN A 330 9.16 -8.03 -24.47
CA ASN A 330 10.13 -8.83 -25.22
C ASN A 330 10.39 -10.24 -24.66
N ILE A 331 9.84 -10.59 -23.49
CA ILE A 331 10.00 -11.93 -22.91
C ILE A 331 9.37 -13.01 -23.80
N ARG A 332 10.12 -14.03 -24.16
CA ARG A 332 9.61 -15.15 -24.96
C ARG A 332 9.03 -16.19 -24.02
N CYS A 333 7.73 -16.43 -24.08
CA CYS A 333 7.07 -17.47 -23.31
C CYS A 333 5.76 -17.86 -24.00
N LYS A 334 5.65 -19.12 -24.42
CA LYS A 334 4.54 -19.61 -25.25
C LYS A 334 3.21 -19.65 -24.49
N LYS A 335 3.25 -20.03 -23.21
CA LYS A 335 2.09 -20.12 -22.32
C LYS A 335 1.78 -18.78 -21.64
N CYS A 336 2.55 -17.73 -21.90
CA CYS A 336 2.41 -16.49 -21.15
C CYS A 336 1.38 -15.55 -21.76
N VAL A 337 0.46 -15.08 -20.91
CA VAL A 337 -0.52 -14.06 -21.21
C VAL A 337 -0.20 -12.82 -20.37
N ARG A 338 -0.02 -11.74 -21.10
CA ARG A 338 0.30 -10.41 -20.58
C ARG A 338 -0.97 -9.66 -20.25
N VAL A 339 -1.11 -9.21 -19.01
CA VAL A 339 -2.32 -8.52 -18.58
C VAL A 339 -2.02 -7.05 -18.29
N ASP A 340 -2.43 -6.19 -19.22
CA ASP A 340 -2.40 -4.73 -19.04
C ASP A 340 -3.76 -4.24 -18.52
N PHE A 341 -3.83 -4.00 -17.22
CA PHE A 341 -5.02 -3.48 -16.55
C PHE A 341 -5.17 -1.94 -16.68
N SER A 342 -4.32 -1.25 -17.45
CA SER A 342 -4.52 0.18 -17.73
C SER A 342 -5.79 0.46 -18.54
N SER A 343 -6.33 -0.53 -19.26
CA SER A 343 -7.61 -0.45 -19.96
C SER A 343 -8.79 -0.13 -19.04
N VAL A 344 -8.78 -0.67 -17.82
CA VAL A 344 -9.87 -0.48 -16.84
C VAL A 344 -9.59 0.61 -15.82
N LEU A 345 -8.32 0.95 -15.62
CA LEU A 345 -7.93 1.97 -14.66
C LEU A 345 -7.71 3.34 -15.30
N CYS A 346 -7.52 3.42 -16.62
CA CYS A 346 -7.16 4.65 -17.30
C CYS A 346 -8.02 4.92 -18.53
N ASN A 347 -8.32 6.19 -18.74
CA ASN A 347 -8.99 6.69 -19.93
C ASN A 347 -7.96 6.97 -21.03
N ARG A 348 -8.10 6.27 -22.15
CA ARG A 348 -7.18 6.36 -23.30
C ARG A 348 -7.27 7.69 -24.06
N ILE A 349 -8.38 8.42 -23.95
CA ILE A 349 -8.62 9.67 -24.69
C ILE A 349 -7.84 10.82 -24.05
N ASN A 350 -7.87 10.92 -22.72
CA ASN A 350 -7.24 12.02 -21.99
C ASN A 350 -5.93 11.61 -21.27
N ASP A 351 -5.51 10.35 -21.42
CA ASP A 351 -4.31 9.76 -20.83
C ASP A 351 -4.23 9.93 -19.30
N LYS A 352 -5.39 9.81 -18.64
CA LYS A 352 -5.50 9.88 -17.17
C LYS A 352 -5.95 8.56 -16.58
N CYS A 353 -5.41 8.23 -15.42
CA CYS A 353 -5.79 7.09 -14.61
C CYS A 353 -6.61 7.53 -13.40
N HIS A 354 -7.62 6.73 -13.06
CA HIS A 354 -8.57 7.03 -12.01
C HIS A 354 -8.12 6.42 -10.68
N VAL A 355 -8.14 7.25 -9.64
CA VAL A 355 -7.96 6.79 -8.25
C VAL A 355 -9.30 6.41 -7.63
N VAL A 356 -10.34 7.16 -8.01
CA VAL A 356 -11.71 7.04 -7.56
C VAL A 356 -12.59 7.14 -8.80
N LEU A 357 -13.60 6.28 -8.90
CA LEU A 357 -14.59 6.38 -9.97
C LEU A 357 -15.48 7.64 -9.79
N PRO A 358 -16.16 8.11 -10.84
CA PRO A 358 -17.03 9.30 -10.75
C PRO A 358 -18.12 9.23 -9.68
N ASN A 359 -18.50 8.04 -9.23
CA ASN A 359 -19.48 7.82 -8.15
C ASN A 359 -18.85 7.69 -6.75
N GLY A 360 -17.55 7.94 -6.58
CA GLY A 360 -16.87 7.93 -5.28
C GLY A 360 -16.25 6.59 -4.89
N LEU A 361 -16.38 5.54 -5.73
CA LEU A 361 -15.76 4.24 -5.46
C LEU A 361 -14.23 4.31 -5.57
N THR A 362 -13.55 4.08 -4.46
CA THR A 362 -12.09 4.11 -4.38
C THR A 362 -11.48 2.85 -4.96
N ILE A 363 -10.63 2.99 -5.98
CA ILE A 363 -9.88 1.89 -6.59
C ILE A 363 -8.63 1.60 -5.75
N TYR A 364 -7.93 2.64 -5.33
CA TYR A 364 -6.70 2.55 -4.57
C TYR A 364 -6.90 2.90 -3.09
N ARG A 365 -6.18 2.20 -2.21
CA ARG A 365 -6.08 2.53 -0.78
C ARG A 365 -4.90 3.43 -0.44
N ASP A 366 -3.86 3.37 -1.27
CA ASP A 366 -2.68 4.22 -1.20
C ASP A 366 -2.14 4.49 -2.62
N ARG A 367 -0.84 4.77 -2.77
CA ARG A 367 -0.20 5.05 -4.08
C ARG A 367 -0.17 3.86 -5.04
N LEU A 368 -0.38 2.65 -4.53
CA LEU A 368 -0.02 1.42 -5.22
C LEU A 368 -1.05 0.31 -5.00
N HIS A 369 -1.45 0.09 -3.75
CA HIS A 369 -2.33 -1.01 -3.38
C HIS A 369 -3.79 -0.68 -3.68
N THR A 370 -4.55 -1.69 -4.08
CA THR A 370 -5.97 -1.54 -4.35
C THR A 370 -6.83 -1.78 -3.12
N THR A 371 -8.03 -1.20 -3.12
CA THR A 371 -9.11 -1.62 -2.24
C THR A 371 -9.68 -2.96 -2.72
N LEU A 372 -10.59 -3.58 -1.95
CA LEU A 372 -11.33 -4.76 -2.41
C LEU A 372 -12.05 -4.51 -3.74
N PHE A 373 -12.59 -3.31 -3.92
CA PHE A 373 -13.24 -2.92 -5.17
C PHE A 373 -12.22 -2.84 -6.32
N GLY A 374 -11.05 -2.21 -6.12
CA GLY A 374 -10.00 -2.19 -7.12
C GLY A 374 -9.48 -3.58 -7.47
N SER A 375 -9.40 -4.48 -6.48
CA SER A 375 -9.04 -5.89 -6.68
C SER A 375 -10.01 -6.62 -7.62
N LEU A 376 -11.32 -6.34 -7.52
CA LEU A 376 -12.33 -6.90 -8.44
C LEU A 376 -12.22 -6.34 -9.86
N LEU A 377 -11.79 -5.08 -10.03
CA LEU A 377 -11.54 -4.50 -11.36
C LEU A 377 -10.33 -5.18 -12.03
N ILE A 378 -9.21 -5.28 -11.32
CA ILE A 378 -7.99 -5.87 -11.87
C ILE A 378 -8.19 -7.38 -12.10
N SER A 379 -8.78 -8.10 -11.15
CA SER A 379 -9.02 -9.54 -11.30
C SER A 379 -9.92 -9.89 -12.48
N ARG A 380 -10.88 -9.01 -12.81
CA ARG A 380 -11.70 -9.18 -14.01
C ARG A 380 -10.89 -9.11 -15.30
N GLU A 381 -9.95 -8.17 -15.41
CA GLU A 381 -9.07 -8.09 -16.60
C GLU A 381 -8.18 -9.32 -16.76
N PHE A 382 -7.69 -9.90 -15.66
CA PHE A 382 -6.97 -11.18 -15.71
C PHE A 382 -7.91 -12.29 -16.22
N LEU A 383 -9.16 -12.33 -15.76
CA LEU A 383 -10.12 -13.38 -16.13
C LEU A 383 -10.48 -13.30 -17.61
N ASP A 384 -10.76 -12.09 -18.09
CA ASP A 384 -11.10 -11.85 -19.48
C ASP A 384 -9.88 -12.10 -20.40
N SER A 385 -8.67 -11.80 -19.94
CA SER A 385 -7.43 -12.13 -20.67
C SER A 385 -7.19 -13.63 -20.76
N TYR A 386 -7.39 -14.36 -19.66
CA TYR A 386 -7.35 -15.82 -19.65
C TYR A 386 -8.37 -16.41 -20.64
N ARG A 387 -9.65 -16.01 -20.56
CA ARG A 387 -10.72 -16.50 -21.42
C ARG A 387 -10.43 -16.25 -22.90
N ARG A 388 -9.95 -15.04 -23.25
CA ARG A 388 -9.55 -14.71 -24.63
C ARG A 388 -8.44 -15.62 -25.13
N HIS A 389 -7.45 -15.92 -24.29
CA HIS A 389 -6.35 -16.80 -24.66
C HIS A 389 -6.79 -18.26 -24.79
N SER A 390 -7.55 -18.78 -23.83
CA SER A 390 -8.06 -20.15 -23.88
C SER A 390 -8.96 -20.40 -25.09
N ALA A 391 -9.75 -19.42 -25.50
CA ALA A 391 -10.59 -19.52 -26.70
C ALA A 391 -9.80 -19.56 -28.02
N ILE A 392 -8.53 -19.15 -28.02
CA ILE A 392 -7.64 -19.23 -29.21
C ILE A 392 -6.95 -20.60 -29.28
N LEU A 393 -6.82 -21.29 -28.15
CA LEU A 393 -6.16 -22.60 -28.06
C LEU A 393 -7.13 -23.79 -28.19
N MET A 394 -8.44 -23.54 -28.13
CA MET A 394 -9.51 -24.47 -28.52
C MET A 394 -9.80 -24.32 -30.01
#